data_AF-A0A316GW40-F1
#
_entry.id   AF-A0A316GW40-F1
#
_cell.length_a   1.000
_cell.length_b   1.000
_cell.length_c   1.000
_cell.angle_alpha   90.00
_cell.angle_beta   90.00
_cell.angle_gamma   90.00
#
_symmetry.space_group_name_H-M   'P 1'
#
loop_
_entity.id
_entity.type
_entity.pdbx_description
1 polymer ?
#
loop_
_entity_poly.entity_id
_entity_poly.type
_entity_poly.pdbx_seq_one_letter_code
_entity_poly.pdbx_strand_id
1 'polypeptide(L)'
;MHLATRSKAWADWFSLTGVETGSAFQGHRFDQFGMLIQAAVSGMGVALLPRYLVEQELASGVLTVIADAPLATRNAYHFVVPDGKREHPIVAGFYEWVCRQVQGPDSG
;
A
#
# COMPACT_ATOMS: atom_id res chain seq x y z
N MET A 1 10.32 -9.63 4.18
CA MET A 1 9.96 -8.79 5.35
C MET A 1 8.45 -8.55 5.36
N HIS A 2 7.88 -8.38 6.55
CA HIS A 2 6.43 -8.44 6.80
C HIS A 2 5.93 -7.20 7.54
N LEU A 3 4.71 -6.78 7.21
CA LEU A 3 3.96 -5.83 8.04
C LEU A 3 3.07 -6.60 9.02
N ALA A 4 3.16 -6.30 10.31
CA ALA A 4 2.45 -7.02 11.37
C ALA A 4 0.93 -7.00 11.18
N THR A 5 0.38 -5.86 10.76
CA THR A 5 -1.06 -5.68 10.49
C THR A 5 -1.54 -6.37 9.20
N ARG A 6 -0.62 -6.90 8.39
CA ARG A 6 -0.91 -7.62 7.13
C ARG A 6 -0.14 -8.94 7.04
N SER A 7 -0.23 -9.74 8.09
CA SER A 7 0.50 -11.02 8.23
C SER A 7 0.23 -12.06 7.13
N LYS A 8 -0.86 -11.92 6.35
CA LYS A 8 -1.21 -12.80 5.23
C LYS A 8 -0.75 -12.29 3.85
N ALA A 9 -0.24 -11.06 3.75
CA ALA A 9 0.03 -10.43 2.44
C ALA A 9 0.96 -11.24 1.53
N TRP A 10 2.00 -11.86 2.07
CA TRP A 10 2.88 -12.74 1.30
C TRP A 10 2.21 -14.04 0.89
N ALA A 11 1.41 -14.66 1.76
CA ALA A 11 0.65 -15.86 1.42
C ALA A 11 -0.37 -15.57 0.30
N ASP A 12 -1.03 -14.42 0.36
CA ASP A 12 -1.96 -13.96 -0.69
C ASP A 12 -1.21 -13.72 -2.00
N TRP A 13 -0.04 -13.07 -1.97
CA TRP A 13 0.80 -12.82 -3.14
C TRP A 13 1.34 -14.11 -3.78
N PHE A 14 1.81 -15.08 -2.98
CA PHE A 14 2.27 -16.37 -3.49
C PHE A 14 1.15 -17.19 -4.13
N SER A 15 -0.06 -17.11 -3.54
CA SER A 15 -1.24 -17.76 -4.11
C SER A 15 -1.61 -17.20 -5.49
N LEU A 16 -1.35 -15.91 -5.74
CA LEU A 16 -1.55 -15.28 -7.06
C LEU A 16 -0.50 -15.68 -8.09
N THR A 17 0.74 -15.92 -7.66
CA THR A 17 1.85 -16.23 -8.56
C THR A 17 2.02 -17.73 -8.83
N GLY A 18 1.22 -18.59 -8.18
CA GLY A 18 1.26 -20.04 -8.36
C GLY A 18 2.53 -20.69 -7.79
N VAL A 19 3.29 -19.96 -6.97
CA VAL A 19 4.51 -20.45 -6.34
C VAL A 19 4.14 -21.05 -4.99
N GLU A 20 4.27 -22.37 -4.84
CA GLU A 20 4.12 -23.02 -3.55
C GLU A 20 5.29 -22.66 -2.63
N THR A 21 4.99 -22.17 -1.43
CA THR A 21 6.04 -21.85 -0.46
C THR A 21 5.73 -22.47 0.90
N GLY A 22 6.64 -23.30 1.41
CA GLY A 22 6.62 -23.76 2.80
C GLY A 22 7.04 -22.70 3.83
N SER A 23 7.53 -21.53 3.38
CA SER A 23 8.18 -20.53 4.24
C SER A 23 7.69 -19.09 4.08
N ALA A 24 6.51 -18.85 3.49
CA ALA A 24 5.91 -17.50 3.34
C ALA A 24 5.81 -16.69 4.64
N PHE A 25 5.97 -17.33 5.80
CA PHE A 25 5.80 -16.71 7.12
C PHE A 25 7.10 -16.29 7.82
N GLN A 26 8.27 -16.54 7.21
CA GLN A 26 9.58 -16.27 7.80
C GLN A 26 10.06 -14.85 7.48
N GLY A 27 10.68 -14.19 8.44
CA GLY A 27 11.36 -12.89 8.28
C GLY A 27 10.91 -11.79 9.24
N HIS A 28 11.65 -10.68 9.24
CA HIS A 28 11.40 -9.54 10.13
C HIS A 28 9.99 -8.96 9.97
N ARG A 29 9.38 -8.60 11.11
CA ARG A 29 8.05 -8.00 11.21
C ARG A 29 8.17 -6.57 11.69
N PHE A 30 7.44 -5.68 11.04
CA PHE A 30 7.40 -4.26 11.34
C PHE A 30 5.95 -3.83 11.55
N ASP A 31 5.71 -2.89 12.47
CA ASP A 31 4.35 -2.45 12.79
C ASP A 31 3.84 -1.34 11.85
N GLN A 32 4.76 -0.60 11.21
CA GLN A 32 4.45 0.54 10.36
C GLN A 32 5.13 0.45 8.99
N PHE A 33 4.47 0.97 7.96
CA PHE A 33 5.02 1.02 6.60
C PHE A 33 6.33 1.80 6.55
N GLY A 34 6.44 2.94 7.25
CA GLY A 34 7.67 3.73 7.26
C GLY A 34 8.89 2.92 7.70
N MET A 35 8.76 2.11 8.77
CA MET A 35 9.86 1.25 9.23
C MET A 35 10.19 0.15 8.21
N LEU A 36 9.17 -0.46 7.60
CA LEU A 36 9.37 -1.50 6.60
C LEU A 36 10.04 -0.97 5.33
N ILE A 37 9.66 0.25 4.89
CA ILE A 37 10.27 0.95 3.75
C ILE A 37 11.74 1.24 4.06
N GLN A 38 12.05 1.82 5.22
CA GLN A 38 13.43 2.11 5.61
C GLN A 38 14.28 0.83 5.73
N ALA A 39 13.70 -0.28 6.18
CA ALA A 39 14.39 -1.56 6.19
C ALA A 39 14.71 -2.08 4.78
N ALA A 40 13.78 -1.94 3.84
CA ALA A 40 14.00 -2.28 2.43
C ALA A 40 15.09 -1.40 1.80
N VAL A 41 15.01 -0.08 2.01
CA VAL A 41 16.02 0.89 1.55
C VAL A 41 17.40 0.59 2.14
N SER A 42 17.47 0.12 3.38
CA SER A 42 18.71 -0.26 4.06
C SER A 42 19.27 -1.62 3.63
N GLY A 43 18.65 -2.29 2.64
CA GLY A 43 19.13 -3.58 2.13
C GLY A 43 18.83 -4.78 3.05
N MET A 44 17.89 -4.67 4.00
CA MET A 44 17.53 -5.78 4.89
C MET A 44 16.69 -6.88 4.21
N GLY A 45 16.33 -6.69 2.94
CA GLY A 45 15.67 -7.71 2.10
C GLY A 45 14.48 -7.16 1.32
N VAL A 46 13.55 -8.06 0.96
CA VAL A 46 12.38 -7.76 0.12
C VAL A 46 11.13 -7.48 0.96
N ALA A 47 10.32 -6.50 0.56
CA ALA A 47 9.07 -6.14 1.21
C ALA A 47 7.92 -5.99 0.19
N LEU A 48 6.71 -6.41 0.58
CA LEU A 48 5.48 -6.07 -0.14
C LEU A 48 4.98 -4.71 0.36
N LEU A 49 4.99 -3.71 -0.54
CA LEU A 49 4.71 -2.32 -0.21
C LEU A 49 3.67 -1.74 -1.20
N PRO A 50 2.75 -0.89 -0.73
CA PRO A 50 1.91 -0.09 -1.63
C PRO A 50 2.78 0.85 -2.46
N ARG A 51 2.60 0.84 -3.79
CA ARG A 51 3.44 1.61 -4.72
C ARG A 51 3.45 3.11 -4.40
N TYR A 52 2.30 3.67 -4.05
CA TYR A 52 2.14 5.10 -3.74
C TYR A 52 2.94 5.57 -2.51
N LEU A 53 3.41 4.64 -1.66
CA LEU A 53 4.25 4.99 -0.51
C LEU A 53 5.76 5.03 -0.85
N VAL A 54 6.15 4.56 -2.03
CA VAL A 54 7.57 4.39 -2.40
C VAL A 54 7.89 4.96 -3.79
N GLU A 55 7.08 5.89 -4.29
CA GLU A 55 7.26 6.46 -5.64
C GLU A 55 8.60 7.17 -5.78
N GLN A 56 9.06 7.88 -4.74
CA GLN A 56 10.33 8.58 -4.74
C GLN A 56 11.52 7.61 -4.72
N GLU A 57 11.46 6.55 -3.92
CA GLU A 57 12.48 5.51 -3.83
C GLU A 57 12.60 4.72 -5.15
N LEU A 58 11.46 4.46 -5.80
CA LEU A 58 11.43 3.86 -7.14
C LEU A 58 12.00 4.81 -8.20
N ALA A 59 11.61 6.09 -8.17
CA ALA A 59 12.09 7.10 -9.13
C ALA A 59 13.60 7.38 -9.00
N SER A 60 14.12 7.33 -7.77
CA SER A 60 15.56 7.47 -7.49
C SER A 60 16.37 6.20 -7.71
N GLY A 61 15.71 5.05 -7.91
CA GLY A 61 16.35 3.74 -8.09
C GLY A 61 16.90 3.11 -6.80
N VAL A 62 16.67 3.72 -5.64
CA VAL A 62 17.06 3.15 -4.34
C VAL A 62 16.24 1.90 -4.01
N LEU A 63 15.00 1.83 -4.51
CA LEU A 63 14.22 0.61 -4.56
C LEU A 63 13.97 0.19 -6.01
N THR A 64 13.87 -1.11 -6.24
CA THR A 64 13.54 -1.70 -7.54
C THR A 64 12.46 -2.76 -7.36
N VAL A 65 11.55 -2.85 -8.33
CA VAL A 65 10.50 -3.89 -8.36
C VAL A 65 11.14 -5.22 -8.80
N ILE A 66 11.08 -6.22 -7.93
CA ILE A 66 11.69 -7.55 -8.18
C ILE A 66 10.75 -8.47 -8.96
N ALA A 67 9.43 -8.28 -8.82
CA ALA A 67 8.42 -9.07 -9.51
C ALA A 67 7.24 -8.18 -9.89
N ASP A 68 6.92 -8.12 -11.19
CA ASP A 68 5.78 -7.37 -11.72
C ASP A 68 4.47 -8.17 -11.56
N ALA A 69 4.12 -8.43 -10.31
CA ALA A 69 2.91 -9.15 -9.90
C ALA A 69 2.23 -8.38 -8.77
N PRO A 70 1.54 -7.27 -9.06
CA PRO A 70 0.91 -6.46 -8.02
C PRO A 70 -0.22 -7.24 -7.32
N LEU A 71 -0.17 -7.29 -5.99
CA LEU A 71 -1.28 -7.79 -5.18
C LEU A 71 -2.39 -6.73 -5.15
N ALA A 72 -3.46 -6.94 -5.92
CA ALA A 72 -4.65 -6.10 -5.85
C ALA A 72 -5.40 -6.38 -4.54
N THR A 73 -5.13 -5.57 -3.51
CA THR A 73 -5.92 -5.61 -2.27
C THR A 73 -7.29 -4.99 -2.50
N ARG A 74 -8.36 -5.64 -2.04
CA ARG A 74 -9.74 -5.11 -2.06
C ARG A 74 -9.96 -3.93 -1.08
N ASN A 75 -8.91 -3.42 -0.44
CA ASN A 75 -9.01 -2.33 0.52
C ASN A 75 -9.24 -1.00 -0.22
N ALA A 76 -10.37 -0.37 0.05
CA ALA A 76 -10.67 0.99 -0.40
C ALA A 76 -10.52 1.98 0.77
N TYR A 77 -10.12 3.20 0.44
CA TYR A 77 -10.18 4.33 1.36
C TYR A 77 -11.58 4.94 1.28
N HIS A 78 -12.24 5.08 2.43
CA HIS A 78 -13.59 5.61 2.52
C HIS A 78 -13.59 6.95 3.24
N PHE A 79 -14.32 7.93 2.69
CA PHE A 79 -14.61 9.18 3.39
C PHE A 79 -15.85 8.98 4.26
N VAL A 80 -15.67 8.95 5.58
CA VAL A 80 -16.75 8.65 6.54
C VAL A 80 -17.26 9.95 7.17
N VAL A 81 -18.57 10.17 7.11
CA VAL A 81 -19.25 11.34 7.69
C VAL A 81 -20.36 10.86 8.63
N PRO A 82 -20.51 11.45 9.84
CA PRO A 82 -21.66 11.17 10.69
C PRO A 82 -22.99 11.48 10.00
N ASP A 83 -24.02 10.69 10.29
CA ASP A 83 -25.37 10.90 9.76
C ASP A 83 -25.87 12.33 10.04
N GLY A 84 -26.54 12.92 9.04
CA GLY A 84 -27.08 14.28 9.11
C GLY A 84 -26.07 15.42 8.86
N LYS A 85 -24.76 15.14 8.78
CA LYS A 85 -23.74 16.17 8.48
C LYS A 85 -23.26 16.20 7.04
N ARG A 86 -23.72 15.25 6.21
CA ARG A 86 -23.30 15.14 4.80
C ARG A 86 -23.70 16.36 3.96
N GLU A 87 -24.86 16.95 4.27
CA GLU A 87 -25.38 18.13 3.56
C GLU A 87 -24.78 19.45 4.07
N HIS A 88 -23.97 19.40 5.14
CA HIS A 88 -23.34 20.60 5.65
C HIS A 88 -22.36 21.17 4.60
N PRO A 89 -22.47 22.44 4.20
CA PRO A 89 -21.70 23.00 3.08
C PRO A 89 -20.18 22.81 3.21
N ILE A 90 -19.65 22.94 4.42
CA ILE A 90 -18.22 22.71 4.71
C ILE A 90 -17.81 21.24 4.47
N VAL A 91 -18.65 20.28 4.85
CA VAL A 91 -18.36 18.85 4.67
C VAL A 91 -18.42 18.49 3.19
N ALA A 92 -19.43 19.00 2.48
CA ALA A 92 -19.57 18.82 1.04
C ALA A 92 -18.37 19.42 0.28
N GLY A 93 -17.98 20.65 0.61
CA GLY A 93 -16.83 21.32 -0.01
C GLY A 93 -15.50 20.60 0.27
N PHE A 94 -15.29 20.11 1.49
CA PHE A 94 -14.09 19.34 1.81
C PHE A 94 -14.08 17.98 1.10
N TYR A 95 -15.22 17.28 1.05
CA TYR A 95 -15.34 16.03 0.29
C TYR A 95 -15.00 16.23 -1.19
N GLU A 96 -15.57 17.26 -1.82
CA GLU A 96 -15.30 17.58 -3.22
C GLU A 96 -13.82 17.92 -3.45
N TRP A 97 -13.24 18.72 -2.55
CA TRP A 97 -11.82 19.03 -2.59
C TRP A 97 -10.96 17.77 -2.49
N VAL A 98 -11.24 16.86 -1.55
CA VAL A 98 -10.53 15.57 -1.41
C VAL A 98 -10.64 14.79 -2.71
N CYS A 99 -11.85 14.60 -3.26
CA CYS A 99 -12.07 13.89 -4.52
C CYS A 99 -11.22 14.48 -5.67
N ARG A 100 -11.08 15.80 -5.73
CA ARG A 100 -10.23 16.49 -6.71
C ARG A 100 -8.73 16.24 -6.51
N GLN A 101 -8.27 16.05 -5.27
CA GLN A 101 -6.87 15.72 -4.98
C GLN A 101 -6.52 14.26 -5.28
N VAL A 102 -7.49 13.33 -5.21
CA VAL A 102 -7.24 11.90 -5.47
C VAL A 102 -7.44 11.49 -6.94
N GLN A 103 -8.05 12.36 -7.76
CA GLN A 103 -8.00 12.21 -9.20
C GLN A 103 -6.58 12.55 -9.67
N GLY A 104 -5.75 11.50 -9.86
CA GLY A 104 -4.50 11.65 -10.60
C GLY A 104 -4.79 12.15 -12.03
N PRO A 105 -3.81 12.77 -12.72
CA PRO A 105 -3.97 13.11 -14.13
C PRO A 105 -4.44 11.88 -14.89
N ASP A 106 -5.49 12.01 -15.69
CA ASP A 106 -6.09 10.94 -16.47
C ASP A 106 -4.99 10.07 -17.12
N SER A 107 -4.82 8.85 -16.63
CA SER A 107 -4.05 7.82 -17.30
C SER A 107 -4.88 7.30 -18.48
N GLY A 108 -4.83 8.03 -19.59
CA GLY A 108 -5.16 7.52 -20.93
C GLY A 108 -4.06 6.62 -21.47
#